data_AF-A0A7K2XIL5-F1
#
_entry.id   AF-A0A7K2XIL5-F1
#
_cell.length_a   1.000
_cell.length_b   1.000
_cell.length_c   1.000
_cell.angle_alpha   90.00
_cell.angle_beta   90.00
_cell.angle_gamma   90.00
#
_symmetry.space_group_name_H-M   'P 1'
#
loop_
_entity.id
_entity.type
_entity.pdbx_description
1 polymer ?
#
loop_
_entity_poly.entity_id
_entity_poly.type
_entity_poly.pdbx_seq_one_letter_code
_entity_poly.pdbx_strand_id
1 'polypeptide(L)'
;MRNLPSGTGDYPARMDGLRFAFGTLTVLPARITRWDRDAARAGMLCAPLAGLTVGLASAALGSAFLLLDSGPLLAAVVTAAVPAVLTRGLHLDGLADTADGLGSAKPAEDALRIMKQSDIGPFGVIAVVLVLFAQVAALFHLYGEGWAHGAVAAVLAAAAARLALTHASRHGVPAARPEGL
;
A
#
# COMPACT_ATOMS: atom_id res chain seq x y z
N MET A 1 -22.01 -27.91 33.37
CA MET A 1 -21.83 -28.47 32.01
C MET A 1 -21.39 -27.35 31.07
N ARG A 2 -20.09 -27.29 30.75
CA ARG A 2 -19.53 -26.35 29.77
C ARG A 2 -19.83 -26.91 28.39
N ASN A 3 -20.64 -26.20 27.61
CA ASN A 3 -20.81 -26.50 26.19
C ASN A 3 -19.47 -26.27 25.49
N LEU A 4 -18.84 -27.35 25.02
CA LEU A 4 -17.71 -27.30 24.11
C LEU A 4 -18.22 -26.78 22.75
N PRO A 5 -17.55 -25.81 22.11
CA PRO A 5 -17.89 -25.44 20.75
C PRO A 5 -17.62 -26.62 19.82
N SER A 6 -18.68 -27.04 19.14
CA SER A 6 -18.69 -28.06 18.09
C SER A 6 -17.81 -27.62 16.91
N GLY A 7 -16.85 -28.47 16.54
CA GLY A 7 -15.99 -28.25 15.39
C GLY A 7 -16.76 -28.29 14.07
N THR A 8 -16.72 -27.18 13.34
CA THR A 8 -16.92 -27.10 11.89
C THR A 8 -15.86 -26.17 11.29
N GLY A 9 -14.70 -26.75 10.94
CA GLY A 9 -13.74 -26.23 9.97
C GLY A 9 -12.90 -24.99 10.35
N ASP A 10 -11.61 -25.19 10.62
CA ASP A 10 -10.53 -24.20 10.80
C ASP A 10 -10.22 -23.30 9.57
N TYR A 11 -11.16 -23.13 8.63
CA TYR A 11 -11.07 -22.28 7.44
C TYR A 11 -11.96 -21.01 7.39
N PRO A 12 -12.05 -20.15 8.44
CA PRO A 12 -12.64 -18.80 8.28
C PRO A 12 -11.63 -17.64 8.43
N ALA A 13 -10.64 -17.70 9.33
CA ALA A 13 -9.81 -16.53 9.62
C ALA A 13 -8.83 -16.11 8.49
N ARG A 14 -8.23 -17.08 7.79
CA ARG A 14 -7.27 -16.81 6.70
C ARG A 14 -7.93 -16.24 5.45
N MET A 15 -9.10 -16.79 5.08
CA MET A 15 -9.83 -16.34 3.90
C MET A 15 -10.44 -14.96 4.13
N ASP A 16 -10.97 -14.70 5.33
CA ASP A 16 -11.42 -13.36 5.72
C ASP A 16 -10.27 -12.35 5.71
N GLY A 17 -9.08 -12.74 6.20
CA GLY A 17 -7.87 -11.93 6.11
C GLY A 17 -7.45 -11.60 4.68
N LEU A 18 -7.43 -12.60 3.77
CA LEU A 18 -7.13 -12.37 2.36
C LEU A 18 -8.16 -11.42 1.71
N ARG A 19 -9.45 -11.66 1.92
CA ARG A 19 -10.52 -10.80 1.40
C ARG A 19 -10.39 -9.38 1.92
N PHE A 20 -10.08 -9.21 3.21
CA PHE A 20 -9.86 -7.90 3.81
C PHE A 20 -8.63 -7.22 3.19
N ALA A 21 -7.49 -7.90 3.13
CA ALA A 21 -6.25 -7.35 2.57
C ALA A 21 -6.41 -6.91 1.11
N PHE A 22 -6.93 -7.77 0.25
CA PHE A 22 -7.09 -7.45 -1.17
C PHE A 22 -8.21 -6.43 -1.40
N GLY A 23 -9.32 -6.51 -0.66
CA GLY A 23 -10.44 -5.59 -0.81
C GLY A 23 -10.17 -4.18 -0.29
N THR A 24 -9.22 -4.02 0.64
CA THR A 24 -8.84 -2.71 1.20
C THR A 24 -7.57 -2.13 0.58
N LEU A 25 -6.58 -2.98 0.24
CA LEU A 25 -5.27 -2.52 -0.22
C LEU A 25 -5.10 -2.60 -1.74
N THR A 26 -6.08 -3.13 -2.47
CA THR A 26 -6.03 -3.21 -3.93
C THR A 26 -7.39 -2.89 -4.56
N VAL A 27 -7.39 -2.66 -5.88
CA VAL A 27 -8.59 -2.53 -6.71
C VAL A 27 -9.19 -3.89 -7.09
N LEU A 28 -8.50 -4.99 -6.79
CA LEU A 28 -8.95 -6.33 -7.17
C LEU A 28 -10.27 -6.66 -6.43
N PRO A 29 -11.27 -7.19 -7.13
CA PRO A 29 -12.57 -7.45 -6.54
C PRO A 29 -12.47 -8.52 -5.45
N ALA A 30 -12.66 -8.10 -4.19
CA ALA A 30 -12.75 -8.99 -3.05
C ALA A 30 -13.98 -8.62 -2.22
N ARG A 31 -14.95 -9.53 -2.11
CA ARG A 31 -16.12 -9.34 -1.25
C ARG A 31 -15.70 -9.52 0.20
N ILE A 32 -15.63 -8.43 0.95
CA ILE A 32 -15.37 -8.46 2.39
C ILE A 32 -16.62 -9.01 3.09
N THR A 33 -16.49 -10.15 3.76
CA THR A 33 -17.59 -10.87 4.41
C THR A 33 -17.74 -10.55 5.89
N ARG A 34 -16.67 -10.04 6.53
CA ARG A 34 -16.65 -9.66 7.94
C ARG A 34 -15.93 -8.33 8.11
N TRP A 35 -16.51 -7.46 8.91
CA TRP A 35 -15.98 -6.14 9.25
C TRP A 35 -15.83 -6.03 10.76
N ASP A 36 -14.83 -6.72 11.31
CA ASP A 36 -14.50 -6.72 12.73
C ASP A 36 -12.98 -6.67 12.94
N ARG A 37 -12.58 -6.46 14.20
CA ARG A 37 -11.17 -6.31 14.57
C ARG A 37 -10.33 -7.54 14.23
N ASP A 38 -10.89 -8.74 14.31
CA ASP A 38 -10.18 -9.98 14.04
C ASP A 38 -9.94 -10.16 12.54
N ALA A 39 -10.93 -9.88 11.71
CA ALA A 39 -10.81 -9.87 10.25
C ALA A 39 -9.80 -8.80 9.79
N ALA A 40 -9.85 -7.60 10.36
CA ALA A 40 -8.88 -6.54 10.08
C ALA A 40 -7.45 -6.94 10.47
N ARG A 41 -7.28 -7.56 11.66
CA ARG A 41 -5.99 -8.08 12.11
C ARG A 41 -5.45 -9.15 11.16
N ALA A 42 -6.29 -10.12 10.76
CA ALA A 42 -5.91 -11.13 9.78
C ALA A 42 -5.55 -10.49 8.43
N GLY A 43 -6.28 -9.45 8.02
CA GLY A 43 -5.98 -8.66 6.82
C GLY A 43 -4.62 -7.98 6.86
N MET A 44 -4.26 -7.36 7.99
CA MET A 44 -2.94 -6.74 8.15
C MET A 44 -1.80 -7.77 8.11
N LEU A 45 -2.03 -9.00 8.57
CA LEU A 45 -1.06 -10.09 8.44
C LEU A 45 -0.95 -10.60 6.99
N CYS A 46 -2.01 -10.48 6.20
CA CYS A 46 -2.04 -10.82 4.78
C CYS A 46 -1.60 -9.66 3.86
N ALA A 47 -1.41 -8.44 4.38
CA ALA A 47 -1.01 -7.27 3.60
C ALA A 47 0.23 -7.50 2.73
N PRO A 48 1.30 -8.20 3.19
CA PRO A 48 2.46 -8.48 2.34
C PRO A 48 2.13 -9.26 1.06
N LEU A 49 1.08 -10.09 1.07
CA LEU A 49 0.63 -10.80 -0.13
C LEU A 49 0.03 -9.85 -1.16
N ALA A 50 -0.79 -8.88 -0.72
CA ALA A 50 -1.28 -7.82 -1.60
C ALA A 50 -0.12 -6.97 -2.16
N GLY A 51 0.87 -6.67 -1.31
CA GLY A 51 2.11 -6.00 -1.72
C GLY A 51 2.88 -6.79 -2.78
N LEU A 52 3.02 -8.10 -2.60
CA LEU A 52 3.67 -8.98 -3.57
C LEU A 52 2.90 -9.01 -4.91
N THR A 53 1.57 -9.10 -4.88
CA THR A 53 0.76 -9.05 -6.11
C THR A 53 0.95 -7.74 -6.88
N VAL A 54 0.90 -6.60 -6.18
CA VAL A 54 1.13 -5.29 -6.80
C VAL A 54 2.57 -5.16 -7.33
N GLY A 55 3.56 -5.64 -6.57
CA GLY A 55 4.97 -5.64 -6.96
C GLY A 55 5.24 -6.50 -8.19
N LEU A 56 4.67 -7.70 -8.26
CA LEU A 56 4.79 -8.59 -9.42
C LEU A 56 4.12 -8.00 -10.65
N ALA A 57 2.94 -7.37 -10.52
CA ALA A 57 2.29 -6.68 -11.63
C ALA A 57 3.14 -5.49 -12.13
N SER A 58 3.73 -4.73 -11.21
CA SER A 58 4.61 -3.60 -11.53
C SER A 58 5.88 -4.08 -12.25
N ALA A 59 6.51 -5.13 -11.72
CA ALA A 59 7.69 -5.75 -12.31
C ALA A 59 7.41 -6.31 -13.71
N ALA A 60 6.28 -7.00 -13.89
CA ALA A 60 5.88 -7.57 -15.17
C ALA A 60 5.67 -6.48 -16.23
N LEU A 61 4.90 -5.45 -15.92
CA LEU A 61 4.60 -4.37 -16.87
C LEU A 61 5.84 -3.52 -17.18
N GLY A 62 6.62 -3.12 -16.17
CA GLY A 62 7.85 -2.38 -16.39
C GLY A 62 8.88 -3.15 -17.22
N SER A 63 9.08 -4.43 -16.90
CA SER A 63 9.99 -5.29 -17.66
C SER A 63 9.49 -5.49 -19.09
N ALA A 64 8.19 -5.67 -19.30
CA ALA A 64 7.61 -5.78 -20.64
C ALA A 64 7.90 -4.53 -21.48
N PHE A 65 7.72 -3.33 -20.94
CA PHE A 65 8.04 -2.09 -21.66
C PHE A 65 9.52 -1.98 -22.01
N LEU A 66 10.42 -2.41 -21.12
CA LEU A 66 11.84 -2.43 -21.41
C LEU A 66 12.20 -3.47 -22.49
N LEU A 67 11.61 -4.67 -22.42
CA LEU A 67 11.83 -5.75 -23.41
C LEU A 67 11.22 -5.44 -24.79
N LEU A 68 10.22 -4.56 -24.84
CA LEU A 68 9.64 -4.00 -26.06
C LEU A 68 10.41 -2.76 -26.58
N ASP A 69 11.62 -2.52 -26.06
CA ASP A 69 12.52 -1.44 -26.48
C ASP A 69 11.94 -0.02 -26.33
N SER A 70 11.01 0.17 -25.37
CA SER A 70 10.40 1.48 -25.08
C SER A 70 11.30 2.41 -24.24
N GLY A 71 12.49 1.92 -23.86
CA GLY A 71 13.47 2.64 -23.05
C GLY A 71 13.23 2.59 -21.54
N PRO A 72 14.30 2.78 -20.73
CA PRO A 72 14.26 2.63 -19.27
C PRO A 72 13.40 3.68 -18.56
N LEU A 73 13.25 4.87 -19.14
CA LEU A 73 12.43 5.94 -18.54
C LEU A 73 10.95 5.57 -18.54
N LEU A 74 10.43 5.10 -19.68
CA LEU A 74 9.02 4.72 -19.76
C LEU A 74 8.74 3.48 -18.90
N ALA A 75 9.66 2.50 -18.89
CA ALA A 75 9.58 1.36 -17.98
C ALA A 75 9.50 1.80 -16.51
N ALA A 76 10.33 2.75 -16.08
CA ALA A 76 10.30 3.29 -14.73
C ALA A 76 8.99 4.01 -14.37
N VAL A 77 8.47 4.84 -15.29
CA VAL A 77 7.19 5.53 -15.11
C VAL A 77 6.03 4.54 -14.98
N VAL A 78 5.97 3.54 -15.87
CA VAL A 78 4.95 2.48 -15.81
C VAL A 78 5.05 1.72 -14.49
N THR A 79 6.26 1.31 -14.09
CA THR A 79 6.47 0.60 -12.82
C THR A 79 6.02 1.42 -11.61
N ALA A 80 6.24 2.74 -11.59
CA ALA A 80 5.78 3.62 -10.52
C ALA A 80 4.25 3.88 -10.55
N ALA A 81 3.64 3.88 -11.74
CA ALA A 81 2.21 4.11 -11.91
C ALA A 81 1.34 2.90 -11.51
N VAL A 82 1.83 1.67 -11.70
CA VAL A 82 1.07 0.45 -11.40
C VAL A 82 0.58 0.38 -9.95
N PRO A 83 1.40 0.63 -8.91
CA PRO A 83 0.92 0.67 -7.53
C PRO A 83 -0.13 1.75 -7.29
N ALA A 84 -0.02 2.93 -7.93
CA ALA A 84 -1.02 3.98 -7.80
C ALA A 84 -2.38 3.52 -8.35
N VAL A 85 -2.41 2.91 -9.53
CA VAL A 85 -3.65 2.40 -10.14
C VAL A 85 -4.21 1.21 -9.34
N LEU A 86 -3.38 0.21 -9.08
CA LEU A 86 -3.83 -1.03 -8.43
C LEU A 86 -4.21 -0.84 -6.97
N THR A 87 -3.84 0.27 -6.33
CA THR A 87 -4.29 0.62 -4.97
C THR A 87 -5.29 1.78 -4.94
N ARG A 88 -5.78 2.24 -6.11
CA ARG A 88 -6.69 3.38 -6.25
C ARG A 88 -6.14 4.68 -5.64
N GLY A 89 -4.83 4.84 -5.64
CA GLY A 89 -4.13 6.01 -5.10
C GLY A 89 -3.96 5.98 -3.58
N LEU A 90 -4.43 4.96 -2.86
CA LEU A 90 -4.48 4.93 -1.39
C LEU A 90 -3.15 5.31 -0.70
N HIS A 91 -2.02 4.85 -1.24
CA HIS A 91 -0.70 5.17 -0.68
C HIS A 91 -0.23 6.59 -0.99
N LEU A 92 -0.59 7.13 -2.16
CA LEU A 92 -0.23 8.49 -2.55
C LEU A 92 -1.11 9.50 -1.81
N ASP A 93 -2.39 9.17 -1.62
CA ASP A 93 -3.36 9.90 -0.82
C ASP A 93 -2.89 10.00 0.64
N GLY A 94 -2.61 8.85 1.28
CA GLY A 94 -2.09 8.83 2.65
C GLY A 94 -0.74 9.53 2.82
N LEU A 95 0.12 9.55 1.79
CA LEU A 95 1.35 10.35 1.79
C LEU A 95 1.04 11.85 1.76
N ALA A 96 0.12 12.26 0.88
CA ALA A 96 -0.30 13.66 0.76
C ALA A 96 -0.94 14.16 2.05
N ASP A 97 -1.91 13.41 2.60
CA ASP A 97 -2.57 13.71 3.88
C ASP A 97 -1.55 13.86 5.00
N THR A 98 -0.63 12.89 5.10
CA THR A 98 0.41 12.91 6.14
C THR A 98 1.29 14.14 6.01
N ALA A 99 1.71 14.50 4.79
CA ALA A 99 2.53 15.66 4.53
C ALA A 99 1.79 16.98 4.84
N ASP A 100 0.51 17.10 4.47
CA ASP A 100 -0.29 18.30 4.77
C ASP A 100 -0.59 18.45 6.26
N GLY A 101 -0.96 17.35 6.93
CA GLY A 101 -1.20 17.37 8.37
C GLY A 101 0.06 17.74 9.16
N LEU A 102 1.20 17.10 8.87
CA LEU A 102 2.47 17.38 9.56
C LEU A 102 3.05 18.76 9.15
N GLY A 103 2.97 19.12 7.88
CA GLY A 103 3.48 20.39 7.34
C GLY A 103 2.69 21.60 7.82
N SER A 104 1.44 21.42 8.26
CA SER A 104 0.62 22.51 8.80
C SER A 104 1.16 23.14 10.08
N ALA A 105 2.06 22.45 10.80
CA ALA A 105 2.59 22.84 12.11
C ALA A 105 1.49 23.17 13.17
N LYS A 106 0.28 22.63 12.98
CA LYS A 106 -0.84 22.81 13.90
C LYS A 106 -0.80 21.77 15.04
N PRO A 107 -1.52 22.00 16.15
CA PRO A 107 -1.74 20.98 17.17
C PRO A 107 -2.32 19.69 16.57
N ALA A 108 -2.09 18.55 17.24
CA ALA A 108 -2.41 17.22 16.71
C ALA A 108 -3.88 17.07 16.26
N GLU A 109 -4.84 17.65 17.01
CA GLU A 109 -6.26 17.60 16.66
C GLU A 109 -6.56 18.26 15.31
N ASP A 110 -5.93 19.41 15.05
CA ASP A 110 -6.06 20.17 13.82
C ASP A 110 -5.34 19.52 12.65
N ALA A 111 -4.13 18.99 12.87
CA ALA A 111 -3.40 18.23 11.87
C ALA A 111 -4.20 16.99 11.41
N LEU A 112 -4.80 16.26 12.35
CA LEU A 112 -5.69 15.13 12.05
C LEU A 112 -6.99 15.56 11.37
N ARG A 113 -7.45 16.80 11.58
CA ARG A 113 -8.60 17.35 10.85
C ARG A 113 -8.22 17.66 9.41
N ILE A 114 -7.02 18.20 9.17
CA ILE A 114 -6.49 18.46 7.81
C ILE A 114 -6.37 17.15 7.03
N MET A 115 -5.79 16.10 7.63
CA MET A 115 -5.67 14.77 7.03
C MET A 115 -6.99 14.09 6.64
N LYS A 116 -8.15 14.64 7.05
CA LYS A 116 -9.48 14.12 6.69
C LYS A 116 -10.18 14.94 5.62
N GLN A 117 -9.63 16.09 5.26
CA GLN A 117 -10.19 16.91 4.19
C GLN A 117 -9.89 16.23 2.86
N SER A 118 -10.84 16.29 1.92
CA SER A 118 -10.63 15.70 0.58
C SER A 118 -9.74 16.56 -0.33
N ASP A 119 -9.40 17.77 0.12
CA ASP A 119 -8.56 18.70 -0.63
C ASP A 119 -7.08 18.41 -0.36
N ILE A 120 -6.27 18.39 -1.41
CA ILE A 120 -4.81 18.29 -1.29
C ILE A 120 -4.22 19.68 -1.01
N GLY A 121 -3.33 19.77 -0.03
CA GLY A 121 -2.58 20.96 0.30
C GLY A 121 -1.22 21.05 -0.40
N PRO A 122 -0.51 22.18 -0.27
CA PRO A 122 0.78 22.37 -0.92
C PRO A 122 1.86 21.38 -0.48
N PHE A 123 1.86 20.96 0.79
CA PHE A 123 2.86 20.01 1.30
C PHE A 123 2.60 18.61 0.74
N GLY A 124 1.33 18.21 0.63
CA GLY A 124 0.91 16.97 -0.01
C GLY A 124 1.35 16.90 -1.47
N VAL A 125 1.11 17.97 -2.24
CA VAL A 125 1.56 18.07 -3.63
C VAL A 125 3.08 17.93 -3.72
N ILE A 126 3.83 18.70 -2.93
CA ILE A 126 5.31 18.67 -2.94
C ILE A 126 5.82 17.27 -2.60
N ALA A 127 5.27 16.64 -1.56
CA ALA A 127 5.68 15.31 -1.12
C ALA A 127 5.44 14.26 -2.20
N VAL A 128 4.25 14.24 -2.81
CA VAL A 128 3.93 13.28 -3.88
C VAL A 128 4.84 13.48 -5.10
N VAL A 129 5.07 14.72 -5.53
CA VAL A 129 5.96 15.02 -6.67
C VAL A 129 7.38 14.54 -6.38
N LEU A 130 7.95 14.88 -5.22
CA LEU A 130 9.32 14.51 -4.87
C LEU A 130 9.47 12.99 -4.74
N VAL A 131 8.49 12.29 -4.15
CA VAL A 131 8.53 10.84 -4.01
C VAL A 131 8.41 10.14 -5.37
N LEU A 132 7.50 10.57 -6.24
CA LEU A 132 7.36 10.00 -7.57
C LEU A 132 8.62 10.25 -8.42
N PHE A 133 9.21 11.44 -8.34
CA PHE A 133 10.48 11.73 -9.01
C PHE A 133 11.61 10.84 -8.50
N ALA A 134 11.75 10.67 -7.19
CA ALA A 134 12.76 9.79 -6.61
C ALA A 134 12.55 8.32 -7.04
N GLN A 135 11.31 7.84 -7.04
CA GLN A 135 10.96 6.48 -7.48
C GLN A 135 11.31 6.27 -8.95
N VAL A 136 10.89 7.18 -9.83
CA VAL A 136 11.17 7.10 -11.27
C VAL A 136 12.68 7.19 -11.54
N ALA A 137 13.40 8.09 -10.87
CA ALA A 137 14.85 8.22 -11.04
C ALA A 137 15.60 6.94 -10.61
N ALA A 138 15.24 6.36 -9.46
CA ALA A 138 15.84 5.12 -8.98
C ALA A 138 15.53 3.94 -9.93
N LEU A 139 14.27 3.80 -10.36
CA LEU A 139 13.87 2.75 -11.29
C LEU A 139 14.50 2.92 -12.67
N PHE A 140 14.65 4.15 -13.16
CA PHE A 140 15.32 4.44 -14.43
C PHE A 140 16.76 3.93 -14.41
N HIS A 141 17.49 4.21 -13.32
CA HIS A 141 18.86 3.74 -13.16
C HIS A 141 18.93 2.21 -13.13
N LEU A 142 18.07 1.56 -12.32
CA LEU A 142 18.02 0.11 -12.21
C LEU A 142 17.63 -0.58 -13.53
N TYR A 143 16.66 -0.05 -14.27
CA TYR A 143 16.31 -0.57 -15.58
C TYR A 143 17.43 -0.36 -16.62
N GLY A 144 18.25 0.68 -16.46
CA GLY A 144 19.48 0.88 -17.23
C GLY A 144 20.52 -0.22 -17.02
N GLU A 145 20.55 -0.85 -15.84
CA GLU A 145 21.40 -2.01 -15.54
C GLU A 145 20.77 -3.34 -15.97
N GLY A 146 19.48 -3.34 -16.35
CA GLY A 146 18.77 -4.49 -16.90
C GLY A 146 17.39 -4.70 -16.28
N TRP A 147 16.51 -5.38 -17.01
CA TRP A 147 15.11 -5.60 -16.61
C TRP A 147 14.97 -6.26 -15.23
N ALA A 148 15.85 -7.19 -14.90
CA ALA A 148 15.81 -7.92 -13.63
C ALA A 148 16.03 -7.01 -12.41
N HIS A 149 16.91 -6.01 -12.51
CA HIS A 149 17.18 -5.07 -11.42
C HIS A 149 15.95 -4.23 -11.11
N GLY A 150 15.32 -3.65 -12.13
CA GLY A 150 14.07 -2.89 -11.95
C GLY A 150 12.91 -3.76 -11.48
N ALA A 151 12.80 -5.00 -11.97
CA ALA A 151 11.79 -5.96 -11.53
C ALA A 151 11.94 -6.32 -10.04
N VAL A 152 13.14 -6.66 -9.59
CA VAL A 152 13.43 -6.97 -8.19
C VAL A 152 13.15 -5.76 -7.30
N ALA A 153 13.59 -4.56 -7.72
CA ALA A 153 13.32 -3.33 -6.98
C ALA A 153 11.82 -3.07 -6.80
N ALA A 154 11.01 -3.26 -7.85
CA ALA A 154 9.56 -3.10 -7.79
C ALA A 154 8.90 -4.07 -6.80
N VAL A 155 9.29 -5.35 -6.84
CA VAL A 155 8.76 -6.38 -5.92
C VAL A 155 9.16 -6.08 -4.48
N LEU A 156 10.43 -5.77 -4.23
CA LEU A 156 10.94 -5.47 -2.90
C LEU A 156 10.28 -4.21 -2.32
N ALA A 157 10.17 -3.13 -3.09
CA ALA A 157 9.53 -1.90 -2.66
C ALA A 157 8.06 -2.14 -2.29
N ALA A 158 7.32 -2.87 -3.12
CA ALA A 158 5.91 -3.16 -2.86
C ALA A 158 5.73 -4.06 -1.63
N ALA A 159 6.54 -5.11 -1.47
CA ALA A 159 6.50 -5.98 -0.30
C ALA A 159 6.89 -5.24 1.00
N ALA A 160 7.98 -4.46 0.96
CA ALA A 160 8.45 -3.67 2.09
C ALA A 160 7.40 -2.66 2.57
N ALA A 161 6.72 -1.97 1.63
CA ALA A 161 5.64 -1.04 1.97
C ALA A 161 4.50 -1.72 2.76
N ARG A 162 4.16 -2.97 2.44
CA ARG A 162 3.07 -3.70 3.13
C ARG A 162 3.53 -4.34 4.42
N LEU A 163 4.81 -4.72 4.53
CA LEU A 163 5.42 -5.08 5.80
C LEU A 163 5.47 -3.89 6.77
N ALA A 164 5.75 -2.68 6.28
CA ALA A 164 5.72 -1.47 7.08
C ALA A 164 4.31 -1.21 7.66
N LEU A 165 3.25 -1.42 6.87
CA LEU A 165 1.86 -1.37 7.35
C LEU A 165 1.60 -2.42 8.44
N THR A 166 1.99 -3.68 8.24
CA THR A 166 1.84 -4.72 9.27
C THR A 166 2.58 -4.36 10.56
N HIS A 167 3.78 -3.79 10.45
CA HIS A 167 4.59 -3.35 11.58
C HIS A 167 3.96 -2.17 12.34
N ALA A 168 3.37 -1.22 11.62
CA ALA A 168 2.66 -0.07 12.18
C ALA A 168 1.35 -0.48 12.90
N SER A 169 0.77 -1.62 12.54
CA SER A 169 -0.46 -2.14 13.17
C SER A 169 -0.22 -3.04 14.39
N ARG A 170 0.98 -3.03 14.98
CA ARG A 170 1.30 -3.84 16.17
C ARG A 170 0.82 -3.16 17.45
N HIS A 171 0.57 -3.94 18.50
CA HIS A 171 0.06 -3.46 19.79
C HIS A 171 0.86 -2.32 20.45
N GLY A 172 2.15 -2.17 20.12
CA GLY A 172 3.00 -1.09 20.64
C GLY A 172 2.87 0.25 19.90
N VAL A 173 2.08 0.31 18.82
CA VAL A 173 1.84 1.54 18.05
C VAL A 173 0.39 1.96 18.28
N PRO A 174 0.14 3.00 19.11
CA PRO A 174 -1.22 3.44 19.38
C PRO A 174 -1.85 4.03 18.13
N ALA A 175 -3.15 3.80 17.95
CA ALA A 175 -3.91 4.48 16.91
C ALA A 175 -3.97 5.99 17.21
N ALA A 176 -3.92 6.83 16.17
CA ALA A 176 -4.05 8.27 16.32
C ALA A 176 -5.40 8.68 16.95
N ARG A 177 -6.45 7.87 16.75
CA ARG A 177 -7.75 8.00 17.39
C ARG A 177 -8.28 6.62 17.80
N PRO A 178 -8.88 6.46 19.00
CA PRO A 178 -9.46 5.18 19.44
C PRO A 178 -10.58 4.67 18.54
N GLU A 179 -11.35 5.60 17.96
CA GLU A 179 -12.52 5.33 17.12
C GLU A 179 -12.16 5.09 15.64
N GLY A 180 -10.89 5.29 15.25
CA GLY A 180 -10.45 5.27 13.85
C GLY A 180 -10.58 6.63 13.15
N LEU A 181 -10.41 6.61 11.82
CA LEU A 181 -10.72 7.76 10.95
C LEU A 181 -12.23 7.90 10.78
#